data_AF-A0A3D3FHU8-F1
#
_entry.id   AF-A0A3D3FHU8-F1
#
_cell.length_a   1.000
_cell.length_b   1.000
_cell.length_c   1.000
_cell.angle_alpha   90.00
_cell.angle_beta   90.00
_cell.angle_gamma   90.00
#
_symmetry.space_group_name_H-M   'P 1'
#
loop_
_entity.id
_entity.type
_entity.pdbx_description
1 polymer ?
#
loop_
_entity_poly.entity_id
_entity_poly.type
_entity_poly.pdbx_seq_one_letter_code
_entity_poly.pdbx_strand_id
1 'polypeptide(L)'
;MTEQRQNRMGVQKMLPLVLSMSLPTIFSMLVQAMYNIVDSFFVSRINESALTAVSLAFPIQNLLIAVGIGTGIGLNSLISRRLGEKRYTEADQAAAHGVLLSLLNYFIFL
;
A
#
# COMPACT_ATOMS: atom_id res chain seq x y z
N MET A 1 33.83 10.83 2.03
CA MET A 1 33.88 9.53 1.33
C MET A 1 32.83 8.63 1.98
N THR A 2 31.57 8.79 1.60
CA THR A 2 30.47 8.03 2.19
C THR A 2 30.15 6.92 1.20
N GLU A 3 30.47 5.67 1.56
CA GLU A 3 30.13 4.48 0.79
C GLU A 3 28.67 4.56 0.33
N GLN A 4 28.47 4.68 -0.99
CA GLN A 4 27.17 4.42 -1.59
C GLN A 4 26.85 2.95 -1.30
N ARG A 5 26.05 2.69 -0.25
CA ARG A 5 25.42 1.40 -0.01
C ARG A 5 24.79 0.94 -1.31
N GLN A 6 25.43 0.00 -2.00
CA GLN A 6 24.91 -0.57 -3.23
C GLN A 6 23.49 -1.07 -2.97
N ASN A 7 22.54 -0.63 -3.80
CA ASN A 7 21.12 -0.94 -3.64
C ASN A 7 20.93 -2.46 -3.72
N ARG A 8 20.67 -3.12 -2.58
CA ARG A 8 20.55 -4.58 -2.48
C ARG A 8 19.59 -5.18 -3.52
N MET A 9 18.55 -4.42 -3.87
CA MET A 9 17.54 -4.82 -4.86
C MET A 9 18.09 -4.93 -6.30
N GLY A 10 19.21 -4.27 -6.61
CA GLY A 10 19.83 -4.28 -7.95
C GLY A 10 20.97 -5.28 -8.12
N VAL A 11 21.49 -5.89 -7.04
CA VAL A 11 22.72 -6.71 -7.08
C VAL A 11 22.52 -8.15 -6.61
N GLN A 12 21.48 -8.43 -5.80
CA GLN A 12 21.22 -9.77 -5.29
C GLN A 12 20.49 -10.67 -6.32
N LYS A 13 20.70 -11.99 -6.20
CA LYS A 13 19.98 -12.99 -7.00
C LYS A 13 18.46 -12.87 -6.75
N MET A 14 17.65 -12.97 -7.81
CA MET A 14 16.20 -12.72 -7.74
C MET A 14 15.48 -13.55 -6.66
N LEU A 15 15.69 -14.88 -6.62
CA LEU A 15 14.96 -15.76 -5.70
C LEU A 15 15.12 -15.38 -4.21
N PRO A 16 16.35 -15.32 -3.66
CA PRO A 16 16.53 -14.99 -2.24
C PRO A 16 16.10 -13.56 -1.90
N LEU A 17 16.25 -12.61 -2.84
CA LEU A 17 15.80 -11.24 -2.65
C LEU A 17 14.27 -11.17 -2.53
N VAL A 18 13.55 -11.78 -3.48
CA VAL A 18 12.08 -11.85 -3.46
C VAL A 18 11.59 -12.51 -2.17
N LEU A 19 12.14 -13.66 -1.78
CA LEU A 19 11.79 -14.34 -0.53
C LEU A 19 12.04 -13.46 0.71
N SER A 20 13.19 -12.77 0.77
CA SER A 20 13.53 -11.93 1.93
C SER A 20 12.62 -10.70 2.10
N MET A 21 12.10 -10.15 1.00
CA MET A 21 11.22 -8.98 1.02
C MET A 21 9.72 -9.36 1.06
N SER A 22 9.35 -10.51 0.47
CA SER A 22 7.97 -10.97 0.46
C SER A 22 7.55 -11.57 1.80
N LEU A 23 8.43 -12.28 2.52
CA LEU A 23 8.12 -12.90 3.81
C LEU A 23 7.55 -11.90 4.84
N PRO A 24 8.20 -10.74 5.10
CA PRO A 24 7.65 -9.72 5.98
C PRO A 24 6.30 -9.17 5.48
N THR A 25 6.19 -8.95 4.17
CA THR A 25 4.98 -8.39 3.55
C THR A 25 3.79 -9.34 3.69
N ILE A 26 4.00 -10.64 3.44
CA ILE A 26 2.99 -11.69 3.62
C ILE A 26 2.53 -11.74 5.08
N PHE A 27 3.46 -11.66 6.03
CA PHE A 27 3.12 -11.63 7.45
C PHE A 27 2.28 -10.41 7.82
N SER A 28 2.64 -9.21 7.34
CA SER A 28 1.83 -8.00 7.52
C SER A 28 0.42 -8.15 6.95
N MET A 29 0.29 -8.72 5.74
CA MET A 29 -1.03 -8.96 5.14
C MET A 29 -1.86 -9.98 5.93
N LEU A 30 -1.22 -10.99 6.51
CA LEU A 30 -1.89 -11.98 7.37
C LEU A 30 -2.42 -11.34 8.66
N VAL A 31 -1.62 -10.49 9.32
CA VAL A 31 -2.04 -9.74 10.52
C VAL A 31 -3.20 -8.80 10.18
N GLN A 32 -3.14 -8.11 9.04
CA GLN A 32 -4.22 -7.23 8.58
C GLN A 32 -5.51 -8.01 8.29
N ALA A 33 -5.42 -9.21 7.70
CA ALA A 33 -6.59 -10.06 7.49
C ALA A 33 -7.20 -10.53 8.82
N MET A 34 -6.37 -10.90 9.80
CA MET A 34 -6.86 -11.24 11.14
C MET A 34 -7.56 -10.08 11.83
N TYR A 35 -7.03 -8.85 11.68
CA TYR A 35 -7.68 -7.65 12.19
C TYR A 35 -9.10 -7.48 11.61
N ASN A 36 -9.25 -7.62 10.29
CA ASN A 36 -10.57 -7.52 9.65
C ASN A 36 -11.58 -8.56 10.16
N ILE A 37 -11.12 -9.79 10.45
CA ILE A 37 -11.97 -10.86 11.00
C ILE A 37 -12.39 -10.51 12.43
N VAL A 38 -11.44 -10.09 13.27
CA VAL A 38 -11.70 -9.75 14.67
C VAL A 38 -12.63 -8.55 14.77
N ASP A 39 -12.39 -7.50 13.97
CA ASP A 39 -13.23 -6.31 13.90
C ASP A 39 -14.68 -6.67 13.51
N SER A 40 -14.85 -7.43 12.43
CA SER A 40 -16.18 -7.90 11.98
C SER A 40 -16.87 -8.76 13.05
N PHE A 41 -16.13 -9.63 13.75
CA PHE A 41 -16.67 -10.43 14.84
C PHE A 41 -17.17 -9.58 16.01
N PHE A 42 -16.41 -8.57 16.44
CA PHE A 42 -16.84 -7.67 17.52
C PHE A 42 -18.01 -6.78 17.08
N VAL A 43 -17.98 -6.23 15.87
CA VAL A 43 -19.07 -5.44 15.29
C VAL A 43 -20.36 -6.25 15.22
N SER A 44 -20.29 -7.52 14.81
CA SER A 44 -21.46 -8.42 14.73
C SER A 44 -22.12 -8.70 16.08
N ARG A 45 -21.38 -8.60 17.19
CA ARG A 45 -21.89 -8.86 18.55
C ARG A 45 -22.56 -7.65 19.21
N ILE A 46 -22.38 -6.43 18.69
CA ILE A 46 -22.85 -5.21 19.37
C ILE A 46 -24.33 -4.89 19.07
N ASN A 47 -24.82 -5.09 17.83
CA ASN A 47 -26.24 -4.96 17.46
C ASN A 47 -26.49 -5.46 16.01
N GLU A 48 -27.56 -6.22 15.74
CA GLU A 48 -27.95 -6.64 14.36
C GLU A 48 -28.14 -5.44 13.42
N SER A 49 -28.69 -4.36 13.95
CA SER A 49 -28.91 -3.10 13.24
C SER A 49 -27.60 -2.36 12.93
N ALA A 50 -26.58 -2.47 13.79
CA ALA A 50 -25.24 -1.92 13.55
C ALA A 50 -24.48 -2.71 12.47
N LEU A 51 -24.59 -4.05 12.48
CA LEU A 51 -23.99 -4.90 11.44
C LEU A 51 -24.59 -4.63 10.06
N THR A 52 -25.90 -4.41 10.00
CA THR A 52 -26.61 -4.06 8.75
C THR A 52 -26.15 -2.70 8.22
N ALA A 53 -25.97 -1.71 9.09
CA ALA A 53 -25.43 -0.39 8.72
C ALA A 53 -23.99 -0.45 8.20
N VAL A 54 -23.12 -1.23 8.86
CA VAL A 54 -21.73 -1.44 8.41
C VAL A 54 -21.68 -2.16 7.07
N SER A 55 -22.54 -3.15 6.86
CA SER A 55 -22.63 -3.88 5.59
C SER A 55 -23.08 -3.00 4.43
N LEU A 56 -23.98 -2.03 4.69
CA LEU A 56 -24.40 -1.02 3.71
C LEU A 56 -23.32 0.04 3.42
N ALA A 57 -22.47 0.35 4.40
CA ALA A 57 -21.33 1.26 4.22
C ALA A 57 -20.14 0.60 3.51
N PHE A 58 -20.07 -0.73 3.54
CA PHE A 58 -18.96 -1.52 3.00
C PHE A 58 -18.61 -1.20 1.52
N PRO A 59 -19.57 -1.07 0.59
CA PRO A 59 -19.27 -0.70 -0.80
C PRO A 59 -18.63 0.68 -0.93
N ILE A 60 -19.08 1.64 -0.14
CA ILE A 60 -18.52 3.00 -0.12
C ILE A 60 -17.09 2.92 0.43
N GLN A 61 -16.88 2.25 1.57
CA GLN A 61 -15.56 2.04 2.13
C GLN A 61 -14.60 1.35 1.14
N ASN A 62 -15.08 0.33 0.42
CA ASN A 62 -14.27 -0.38 -0.57
C ASN A 62 -13.90 0.52 -1.76
N LEU A 63 -14.79 1.43 -2.16
CA LEU A 63 -14.51 2.45 -3.18
C LEU A 63 -13.41 3.41 -2.71
N LEU A 64 -13.47 3.90 -1.46
CA LEU A 64 -12.42 4.76 -0.87
C LEU A 64 -11.05 4.06 -0.91
N ILE A 65 -11.02 2.81 -0.43
CA ILE A 65 -9.82 1.98 -0.41
C ILE A 65 -9.29 1.74 -1.83
N ALA A 66 -10.17 1.45 -2.79
CA ALA A 66 -9.78 1.19 -4.18
C ALA A 66 -9.10 2.39 -4.83
N VAL A 67 -9.59 3.62 -4.61
CA VAL A 67 -8.97 4.82 -5.19
C VAL A 67 -7.61 5.12 -4.52
N GLY A 68 -7.51 4.93 -3.21
CA GLY A 68 -6.24 5.10 -2.49
C GLY A 68 -5.18 4.09 -2.91
N ILE A 69 -5.52 2.80 -2.89
CA ILE A 69 -4.61 1.72 -3.32
C ILE A 69 -4.27 1.86 -4.80
N GLY A 70 -5.25 2.14 -5.67
CA GLY A 70 -5.04 2.30 -7.11
C GLY A 70 -4.02 3.39 -7.43
N THR A 71 -4.16 4.55 -6.77
CA THR A 71 -3.20 5.66 -6.90
C THR A 71 -1.81 5.27 -6.40
N GLY A 72 -1.72 4.61 -5.24
CA GLY A 72 -0.46 4.15 -4.67
C GLY A 72 0.28 3.13 -5.54
N ILE A 73 -0.44 2.15 -6.11
CA ILE A 73 0.13 1.14 -7.02
C ILE A 73 0.60 1.80 -8.33
N GLY A 74 -0.18 2.71 -8.89
CA GLY A 74 0.19 3.45 -10.12
C GLY A 74 1.49 4.25 -9.93
N LEU A 75 1.59 4.96 -8.80
CA LEU A 75 2.80 5.68 -8.42
C LEU A 75 4.00 4.75 -8.22
N ASN A 76 3.82 3.65 -7.47
CA ASN A 76 4.88 2.68 -7.23
C ASN A 76 5.41 2.09 -8.55
N SER A 77 4.50 1.76 -9.48
CA SER A 77 4.86 1.28 -10.82
C SER A 77 5.67 2.32 -11.61
N LEU A 78 5.26 3.59 -11.59
CA LEU A 78 5.98 4.67 -12.27
C LEU A 78 7.39 4.84 -11.70
N ILE A 79 7.51 4.92 -10.36
CA ILE A 79 8.80 5.07 -9.69
C ILE A 79 9.71 3.87 -9.99
N SER A 80 9.18 2.66 -9.90
CA SER A 80 9.93 1.42 -10.17
C SER A 80 10.50 1.39 -11.59
N ARG A 81 9.70 1.79 -12.59
CA ARG A 81 10.16 1.92 -14.00
C ARG A 81 11.26 2.95 -14.16
N ARG A 82 11.10 4.17 -13.60
CA ARG A 82 12.12 5.23 -13.69
C ARG A 82 13.42 4.86 -12.98
N LEU A 83 13.32 4.19 -11.84
CA LEU A 83 14.46 3.69 -11.10
C LEU A 83 15.19 2.58 -11.87
N GLY A 84 14.46 1.70 -12.54
CA GLY A 84 15.01 0.68 -13.45
C GLY A 84 15.73 1.27 -14.66
N GLU A 85 15.23 2.39 -15.20
CA GLU A 85 15.88 3.17 -16.27
C GLU A 85 17.08 4.02 -15.79
N LYS A 86 17.45 3.96 -14.49
CA LYS A 86 18.48 4.80 -13.85
C LYS A 86 18.20 6.31 -13.92
N ARG A 87 16.94 6.71 -14.09
CA ARG A 87 16.49 8.11 -14.16
C ARG A 87 16.08 8.60 -12.78
N TYR A 88 17.06 8.75 -11.90
CA TYR A 88 16.83 9.05 -10.47
C TYR A 88 16.10 10.38 -10.23
N THR A 89 16.42 11.43 -10.99
CA THR A 89 15.75 12.74 -10.87
C THR A 89 14.26 12.66 -11.19
N GLU A 90 13.89 11.88 -12.20
CA GLU A 90 12.48 11.70 -12.58
C GLU A 90 11.74 10.77 -11.64
N ALA A 91 12.44 9.78 -11.05
CA ALA A 91 11.88 8.96 -9.98
C ALA A 91 11.59 9.80 -8.73
N ASP A 92 12.47 10.75 -8.39
CA ASP A 92 12.30 11.66 -7.26
C ASP A 92 11.14 12.65 -7.49
N GLN A 93 11.06 13.24 -8.68
CA GLN A 93 9.92 14.08 -9.08
C GLN A 93 8.60 13.29 -9.06
N ALA A 94 8.60 12.06 -9.57
CA ALA A 94 7.43 11.20 -9.50
C ALA A 94 7.02 10.93 -8.05
N ALA A 95 7.96 10.65 -7.16
CA ALA A 95 7.69 10.46 -5.73
C ALA A 95 7.11 11.74 -5.08
N ALA A 96 7.68 12.91 -5.38
CA ALA A 96 7.19 14.19 -4.87
C ALA A 96 5.74 14.49 -5.33
N HIS A 97 5.45 14.31 -6.62
CA HIS A 97 4.09 14.43 -7.14
C HIS A 97 3.15 13.37 -6.54
N GLY A 98 3.67 12.17 -6.29
CA GLY A 98 2.97 11.10 -5.63
C GLY A 98 2.50 11.43 -4.22
N VAL A 99 3.37 12.03 -3.40
CA VAL A 99 3.01 12.50 -2.05
C VAL A 99 1.93 13.58 -2.11
N LEU A 100 2.03 14.50 -3.08
CA LEU A 100 1.00 15.51 -3.34
C LEU A 100 -0.35 14.86 -3.70
N LEU A 101 -0.33 13.84 -4.56
CA LEU A 101 -1.53 13.07 -4.92
C LEU A 101 -2.11 12.32 -3.71
N SER A 102 -1.27 11.76 -2.83
CA SER A 102 -1.72 11.11 -1.59
C SER A 102 -2.38 12.09 -0.63
N LEU A 103 -1.84 13.30 -0.49
CA LEU A 103 -2.46 14.37 0.30
C LEU A 103 -3.83 14.77 -0.28
N LEU A 104 -3.90 14.91 -1.61
CA LEU A 104 -5.14 15.28 -2.29
C LEU A 104 -6.19 14.17 -2.17
N ASN A 105 -5.78 12.90 -2.27
CA ASN A 105 -6.63 11.74 -2.01
C ASN A 105 -7.16 11.73 -0.57
N TYR A 106 -6.29 12.00 0.41
CA TYR A 106 -6.70 12.12 1.81
C TYR A 106 -7.74 13.23 2.01
N PHE A 107 -7.55 14.41 1.43
CA PHE A 107 -8.51 15.52 1.53
C PHE A 107 -9.85 15.27 0.84
N ILE A 108 -9.88 14.46 -0.24
CA ILE A 108 -11.12 14.13 -0.95
C ILE A 108 -11.98 13.13 -0.17
N PHE A 109 -11.34 12.22 0.58
CA PHE A 109 -12.00 11.08 1.23
C PHE A 109 -12.10 11.19 2.76
N LEU A 110 -11.54 12.24 3.35
CA LEU A 110 -11.77 12.66 4.74
C LEU A 110 -13.14 13.34 4.86
#